data_AF-A0A023BVK2-F1
#
_entry.id   AF-A0A023BVK2-F1
#
_cell.length_a   1.000
_cell.length_b   1.000
_cell.length_c   1.000
_cell.angle_alpha   90.00
_cell.angle_beta   90.00
_cell.angle_gamma   90.00
#
_symmetry.space_group_name_H-M   'P 1'
#
loop_
_entity.id
_entity.type
_entity.pdbx_description
1 polymer ?
#
loop_
_entity_poly.entity_id
_entity_poly.type
_entity_poly.pdbx_seq_one_letter_code
_entity_poly.pdbx_strand_id
1 'polypeptide(L)'
;MKKDKSHKNNDGFKVPEGYFESFENKLFEKIASDTDGQLSSKMDSGFKVPEDYFDTLKDTVLQKIDDDTPKGKLISLQTRRTILYFSGIAAMIAIIISISIPKESKVNFDTIEVADIHAYFNEEDIELSTTEIAALLDDDITYSETFEKEIIDDETLLEYLSEEDLDDDIIFTE
;
A
#
# COMPACT_ATOMS: atom_id res chain seq x y z
N MET A 1 15.33 -42.20 -34.79
CA MET A 1 15.87 -40.82 -34.83
C MET A 1 15.20 -40.08 -35.99
N LYS A 2 14.29 -39.15 -35.70
CA LYS A 2 13.65 -38.29 -36.72
C LYS A 2 14.60 -37.10 -36.99
N LYS A 3 14.84 -36.76 -38.26
CA LYS A 3 15.61 -35.58 -38.67
C LYS A 3 14.64 -34.47 -39.07
N ASP A 4 14.57 -33.43 -38.25
CA ASP A 4 13.94 -32.15 -38.62
C ASP A 4 14.81 -31.41 -39.63
N LYS A 5 14.20 -30.93 -40.71
CA LYS A 5 14.83 -30.04 -41.70
C LYS A 5 14.36 -28.62 -41.42
N SER A 6 15.24 -27.84 -40.78
CA SER A 6 15.01 -26.44 -40.43
C SER A 6 15.56 -25.51 -41.53
N HIS A 7 14.66 -24.68 -42.08
CA HIS A 7 14.81 -23.42 -42.84
C HIS A 7 15.85 -23.29 -43.99
N LYS A 8 15.35 -23.14 -45.23
CA LYS A 8 16.09 -22.62 -46.40
C LYS A 8 16.02 -21.09 -46.42
N ASN A 9 17.11 -20.42 -46.07
CA ASN A 9 17.25 -18.97 -46.12
C ASN A 9 17.54 -18.51 -47.56
N ASN A 10 16.52 -18.11 -48.31
CA ASN A 10 16.67 -17.66 -49.70
C ASN A 10 16.43 -16.15 -49.92
N ASP A 11 16.29 -15.34 -48.85
CA ASP A 11 15.97 -13.90 -48.93
C ASP A 11 17.16 -12.96 -48.66
N GLY A 12 18.40 -13.44 -48.81
CA GLY A 12 19.59 -12.59 -48.72
C GLY A 12 19.91 -11.88 -50.04
N PHE A 13 20.36 -10.62 -49.97
CA PHE A 13 20.96 -9.92 -51.12
C PHE A 13 22.11 -10.76 -51.70
N LYS A 14 21.99 -11.14 -52.98
CA LYS A 14 23.02 -11.88 -53.69
C LYS A 14 23.92 -10.90 -54.41
N VAL A 15 25.23 -11.04 -54.21
CA VAL A 15 26.21 -10.31 -55.02
C VAL A 15 26.37 -10.99 -56.38
N PRO A 16 26.72 -10.24 -57.44
CA PRO A 16 27.10 -10.83 -58.72
C PRO A 16 28.25 -11.83 -58.56
N GLU A 17 28.24 -12.86 -59.40
CA GLU A 17 29.33 -13.82 -59.50
C GLU A 17 30.65 -13.09 -59.83
N GLY A 18 31.73 -13.42 -59.12
CA GLY A 18 33.04 -12.79 -59.30
C GLY A 18 33.15 -11.33 -58.81
N TYR A 19 32.16 -10.80 -58.07
CA TYR A 19 32.23 -9.43 -57.53
C TYR A 19 33.49 -9.23 -56.67
N PHE A 20 33.68 -10.07 -55.65
CA PHE A 20 34.81 -9.92 -54.72
C PHE A 20 36.16 -10.28 -55.38
N GLU A 21 36.17 -11.22 -56.31
CA GLU A 21 37.38 -11.61 -57.06
C GLU A 21 37.91 -10.47 -57.95
N SER A 22 37.00 -9.67 -58.52
CA SER A 22 37.37 -8.53 -59.38
C SER A 22 37.41 -7.18 -58.66
N PHE A 23 36.91 -7.11 -57.43
CA PHE A 23 36.79 -5.86 -56.68
C PHE A 23 38.15 -5.23 -56.40
N GLU A 24 39.10 -6.00 -55.90
CA GLU A 24 40.43 -5.53 -55.53
C GLU A 24 41.16 -4.93 -56.75
N ASN A 25 41.15 -5.64 -57.88
CA ASN A 25 41.75 -5.17 -59.12
C ASN A 25 41.12 -3.87 -59.61
N LYS A 26 39.78 -3.78 -59.60
CA LYS A 26 39.05 -2.57 -59.99
C LYS A 26 39.33 -1.39 -59.05
N LEU A 27 39.48 -1.65 -57.75
CA LEU A 27 39.81 -0.63 -56.77
C LEU A 27 41.22 -0.09 -57.01
N PHE A 28 42.20 -0.97 -57.19
CA PHE A 28 43.58 -0.55 -57.47
C PHE A 28 43.71 0.14 -58.82
N GLU A 29 43.00 -0.31 -59.85
CA GLU A 29 42.94 0.36 -61.15
C GLU A 29 42.35 1.78 -61.02
N LYS A 30 41.31 1.95 -60.20
CA LYS A 30 40.71 3.26 -59.90
C LYS A 30 41.67 4.20 -59.16
N ILE A 31 42.41 3.68 -58.18
CA ILE A 31 43.39 4.47 -57.41
C ILE A 31 44.60 4.83 -58.29
N ALA A 32 45.07 3.89 -59.12
CA ALA A 32 46.21 4.10 -60.01
C ALA A 32 45.89 4.99 -61.21
N SER A 33 44.62 5.05 -61.65
CA SER A 33 44.16 5.99 -62.69
C SER A 33 43.92 7.42 -62.19
N ASP A 34 43.96 7.62 -60.87
CA ASP A 34 43.82 8.92 -60.20
C ASP A 34 45.18 9.64 -60.00
N THR A 35 46.14 9.40 -60.89
CA THR A 35 47.48 10.00 -60.88
C THR A 35 47.50 11.50 -61.23
N ASP A 36 46.43 12.01 -61.83
CA ASP A 36 46.31 13.42 -62.23
C ASP A 36 45.73 14.32 -61.11
N GLY A 37 45.63 13.79 -59.88
CA GLY A 37 45.19 14.57 -58.72
C GLY A 37 43.77 15.09 -58.85
N GLN A 38 42.89 14.40 -59.60
CA GLN A 38 41.48 14.81 -59.74
C GLN A 38 40.71 14.65 -58.43
N LEU A 39 41.03 13.66 -57.58
CA LEU A 39 40.46 13.57 -56.24
C LEU A 39 40.96 14.69 -55.32
N SER A 40 42.25 15.04 -55.38
CA SER A 40 42.87 16.02 -54.47
C SER A 40 42.60 17.47 -54.89
N SER A 41 42.52 17.77 -56.19
CA SER A 41 42.24 19.12 -56.73
C SER A 41 40.76 19.53 -56.62
N LYS A 42 39.83 18.56 -56.50
CA LYS A 42 38.41 18.83 -56.18
C LYS A 42 38.12 18.90 -54.68
N MET A 43 39.05 18.46 -53.84
CA MET A 43 38.96 18.66 -52.39
C MET A 43 39.45 20.06 -52.04
N ASP A 44 38.72 21.08 -52.52
CA ASP A 44 38.73 22.34 -51.80
C ASP A 44 38.17 21.99 -50.42
N SER A 45 39.02 21.93 -49.39
CA SER A 45 38.66 21.42 -48.07
C SER A 45 37.33 22.04 -47.68
N GLY A 46 36.25 21.26 -47.67
CA GLY A 46 34.86 21.76 -47.66
C GLY A 46 34.44 22.47 -46.38
N PHE A 47 35.42 22.84 -45.55
CA PHE A 47 35.32 23.52 -44.28
C PHE A 47 35.88 24.95 -44.38
N LYS A 48 35.62 25.66 -45.48
CA LYS A 48 35.82 27.11 -45.51
C LYS A 48 34.59 27.76 -44.90
N VAL A 49 34.80 28.52 -43.82
CA VAL A 49 33.75 29.37 -43.26
C VAL A 49 33.54 30.58 -44.17
N PRO A 50 32.33 31.15 -44.22
CA PRO A 50 32.10 32.44 -44.88
C PRO A 50 33.02 33.54 -44.32
N GLU A 51 33.32 34.52 -45.16
CA GLU A 51 33.99 35.75 -44.73
C GLU A 51 33.21 36.39 -43.57
N ASP A 52 33.91 36.85 -42.54
CA ASP A 52 33.36 37.48 -41.33
C ASP A 52 32.40 36.62 -40.48
N TYR A 53 32.40 35.28 -40.65
CA TYR A 53 31.54 34.39 -39.85
C TYR A 53 31.77 34.56 -38.34
N PHE A 54 33.02 34.58 -37.90
CA PHE A 54 33.33 34.67 -36.47
C PHE A 54 33.10 36.07 -35.90
N ASP A 55 33.23 37.11 -36.72
CA ASP A 55 32.98 38.49 -36.32
C ASP A 55 31.48 38.73 -36.12
N THR A 56 30.65 38.26 -37.06
CA THR A 56 29.18 38.41 -36.99
C THR A 56 28.51 37.43 -36.01
N LEU A 57 29.10 36.26 -35.77
CA LEU A 57 28.60 35.28 -34.81
C LEU A 57 28.53 35.85 -33.39
N LYS A 58 29.55 36.61 -33.00
CA LYS A 58 29.63 37.21 -31.67
C LYS A 58 28.44 38.14 -31.42
N ASP A 59 28.17 39.04 -32.37
CA ASP A 59 27.09 40.01 -32.26
C ASP A 59 25.71 39.33 -32.30
N THR A 60 25.55 38.32 -33.15
CA THR A 60 24.31 37.53 -33.26
C THR A 60 23.98 36.77 -31.97
N VAL A 61 24.99 36.20 -31.31
CA VAL A 61 24.82 35.46 -30.05
C VAL A 61 24.46 36.42 -28.92
N LEU A 62 25.14 37.57 -28.82
CA LEU A 62 24.84 38.58 -27.79
C LEU A 62 23.43 39.13 -27.97
N GLN A 63 23.04 39.47 -29.20
CA GLN A 63 21.69 39.95 -29.49
C GLN A 63 20.61 38.94 -29.06
N LYS A 64 20.82 37.64 -29.29
CA LYS A 64 19.88 36.59 -28.85
C LYS A 64 19.79 36.38 -27.34
N ILE A 65 20.82 36.79 -26.59
CA ILE A 65 20.86 36.68 -25.14
C ILE A 65 20.24 37.93 -24.49
N ASP A 66 20.45 39.09 -25.10
CA ASP A 66 19.95 40.38 -24.63
C ASP A 66 18.50 40.67 -25.09
N ASP A 67 18.04 40.03 -26.16
CA ASP A 67 16.62 40.04 -26.54
C ASP A 67 15.82 39.31 -25.46
N ASP A 68 15.11 40.13 -24.68
CA ASP A 68 14.28 39.86 -23.50
C ASP A 68 13.14 38.87 -23.81
N THR A 69 13.49 37.63 -24.14
CA THR A 69 12.52 36.53 -24.16
C THR A 69 11.96 36.41 -22.75
N PRO A 70 10.63 36.34 -22.58
CA PRO A 70 10.04 36.28 -21.25
C PRO A 70 10.58 35.04 -20.55
N LYS A 71 11.48 35.26 -19.59
CA LYS A 71 12.08 34.22 -18.76
C LYS A 71 10.94 33.36 -18.24
N GLY A 72 10.79 32.17 -18.80
CA GLY A 72 9.72 31.25 -18.42
C GLY A 72 9.70 31.13 -16.91
N LYS A 73 8.50 31.16 -16.31
CA LYS A 73 8.32 31.18 -14.85
C LYS A 73 9.02 29.97 -14.22
N LEU A 74 10.26 30.16 -13.76
CA LEU A 74 11.03 29.14 -13.07
C LEU A 74 10.44 29.00 -11.67
N ILE A 75 9.60 27.99 -11.47
CA ILE A 75 9.20 27.60 -10.12
C ILE A 75 10.41 26.92 -9.48
N SER A 76 10.94 27.53 -8.43
CA SER A 76 12.01 26.93 -7.64
C SER A 76 11.50 25.65 -6.96
N LEU A 77 12.17 24.53 -7.20
CA LEU A 77 11.88 23.26 -6.54
C LEU A 77 12.42 23.31 -5.10
N GLN A 78 11.73 24.02 -4.20
CA GLN A 78 12.09 24.04 -2.79
C GLN A 78 11.91 22.64 -2.21
N THR A 79 13.03 22.09 -1.72
CA THR A 79 13.18 20.71 -1.27
C THR A 79 12.24 20.41 -0.09
N ARG A 80 11.21 19.58 -0.31
CA ARG A 80 10.21 19.15 0.70
C ARG A 80 10.77 18.28 1.84
N ARG A 81 12.09 18.24 2.04
CA ARG A 81 12.74 17.43 3.08
C ARG A 81 12.36 17.87 4.49
N THR A 82 12.18 19.17 4.74
CA THR A 82 11.76 19.69 6.05
C THR A 82 10.30 19.34 6.38
N ILE A 83 9.42 19.30 5.38
CA ILE A 83 8.02 18.89 5.55
C ILE A 83 7.91 17.44 6.03
N LEU A 84 8.80 16.55 5.56
CA LEU A 84 8.86 15.17 6.03
C LEU A 84 9.23 15.07 7.52
N TYR A 85 10.11 15.93 8.04
CA TYR A 85 10.43 15.96 9.47
C TYR A 85 9.27 16.45 10.32
N PHE A 86 8.55 17.49 9.88
CA PHE A 86 7.35 17.97 10.58
C PHE A 86 6.21 16.95 10.57
N SER A 87 6.13 16.09 9.54
CA SER A 87 5.15 15.01 9.47
C SER A 87 5.31 13.99 10.61
N GLY A 88 6.54 13.67 11.03
CA GLY A 88 6.78 12.73 12.12
C GLY A 88 6.37 13.29 13.49
N ILE A 89 6.67 14.57 13.75
CA ILE A 89 6.29 15.26 15.00
C ILE A 89 4.76 15.38 15.10
N ALA A 90 4.08 15.74 14.01
CA ALA A 90 2.62 15.83 13.99
C ALA A 90 1.95 14.46 14.25
N ALA A 91 2.48 13.38 13.69
CA ALA A 91 1.97 12.03 13.94
C ALA A 91 2.11 11.61 15.41
N MET A 92 3.25 11.92 16.05
CA MET A 92 3.43 11.64 17.48
C MET A 92 2.45 12.44 18.35
N ILE A 93 2.23 13.72 18.04
CA ILE A 93 1.26 14.56 18.75
C ILE A 93 -0.17 13.98 18.58
N ALA A 94 -0.54 13.55 17.37
CA ALA A 94 -1.85 12.95 17.11
C ALA A 94 -2.07 11.64 17.90
N ILE A 95 -1.05 10.79 18.02
CA ILE A 95 -1.10 9.56 18.83
C ILE A 95 -1.29 9.91 20.31
N ILE A 96 -0.52 10.87 20.84
CA ILE A 96 -0.62 11.29 22.24
C ILE A 96 -2.01 11.85 22.55
N ILE A 97 -2.57 12.68 21.65
CA ILE A 97 -3.93 13.21 21.80
C ILE A 97 -4.97 12.08 21.75
N SER A 98 -4.84 11.14 20.80
CA SER A 98 -5.77 10.01 20.67
C SER A 98 -5.80 9.12 21.92
N ILE A 99 -4.67 8.96 22.60
CA ILE A 99 -4.55 8.20 23.85
C ILE A 99 -5.03 9.03 25.06
N SER A 100 -4.79 10.34 25.08
CA SER A 100 -5.13 11.23 26.21
C SER A 100 -6.62 11.54 26.34
N ILE A 101 -7.46 11.21 25.36
CA ILE A 101 -8.91 11.40 25.47
C ILE A 101 -9.49 10.18 26.21
N PRO A 102 -9.95 10.32 27.47
CA PRO A 102 -10.59 9.21 28.16
C PRO A 102 -11.85 8.83 27.38
N LYS A 103 -11.91 7.57 26.95
CA LYS A 103 -13.14 6.98 26.42
C LYS A 103 -13.95 6.51 27.63
N GLU A 104 -15.03 7.22 27.91
CA GLU A 104 -16.06 6.75 28.83
C GLU A 104 -16.65 5.45 28.26
N SER A 105 -16.09 4.30 28.62
CA SER A 105 -16.73 3.02 28.40
C SER A 105 -17.83 2.90 29.44
N LYS A 106 -19.07 3.11 29.03
CA LYS A 106 -20.23 2.75 29.84
C LYS A 106 -20.36 1.21 29.86
N VAL A 107 -19.47 0.53 30.58
CA VAL A 107 -19.69 -0.86 30.99
C VAL A 107 -20.60 -0.77 32.20
N ASN A 108 -21.82 -1.28 32.07
CA ASN A 108 -22.80 -1.30 33.14
C ASN A 108 -23.29 -2.74 33.32
N PHE A 109 -23.59 -3.14 34.55
CA PHE A 109 -24.17 -4.45 34.84
C PHE A 109 -25.59 -4.59 34.26
N ASP A 110 -26.27 -3.46 34.00
CA ASP A 110 -27.59 -3.43 33.35
C ASP A 110 -27.59 -3.97 31.92
N THR A 111 -26.41 -4.09 31.27
CA THR A 111 -26.30 -4.61 29.90
C THR A 111 -25.92 -6.09 29.84
N ILE A 112 -25.79 -6.78 30.98
CA ILE A 112 -25.46 -8.20 31.02
C ILE A 112 -26.76 -9.00 30.94
N GLU A 113 -26.93 -9.78 29.89
CA GLU A 113 -28.07 -10.70 29.78
C GLU A 113 -27.77 -12.03 30.48
N VAL A 114 -28.82 -12.73 30.94
CA VAL A 114 -28.68 -14.07 31.56
C VAL A 114 -28.00 -15.05 30.60
N ALA A 115 -28.25 -14.92 29.29
CA ALA A 115 -27.60 -15.71 28.26
C ALA A 115 -26.07 -15.48 28.20
N ASP A 116 -25.61 -14.25 28.43
CA ASP A 116 -24.18 -13.92 28.46
C ASP A 116 -23.50 -14.54 29.68
N ILE A 117 -24.20 -14.57 30.82
CA ILE A 117 -23.73 -15.26 32.04
C ILE A 117 -23.57 -16.74 31.74
N HIS A 118 -24.60 -17.41 31.19
CA HIS A 118 -24.49 -18.82 30.85
C HIS A 118 -23.38 -19.11 29.82
N ALA A 119 -23.19 -18.23 28.84
CA ALA A 119 -22.11 -18.37 27.87
C ALA A 119 -20.73 -18.30 28.55
N TYR A 120 -20.53 -17.34 29.46
CA TYR A 120 -19.28 -17.18 30.22
C TYR A 120 -18.94 -18.42 31.06
N PHE A 121 -19.90 -18.98 31.78
CA PHE A 121 -19.68 -20.18 32.61
C PHE A 121 -19.32 -21.40 31.75
N ASN A 122 -19.96 -21.57 30.58
CA ASN A 122 -19.68 -22.68 29.69
C ASN A 122 -18.33 -22.53 28.94
N GLU A 123 -17.94 -21.31 28.58
CA GLU A 123 -16.69 -21.05 27.85
C GLU A 123 -15.45 -21.24 28.75
N GLU A 124 -15.55 -20.82 30.01
CA GLU A 124 -14.48 -20.99 31.00
C GLU A 124 -14.53 -22.36 31.72
N ASP A 125 -15.42 -23.28 31.27
CA ASP A 125 -15.62 -24.62 31.85
C ASP A 125 -15.86 -24.59 33.37
N ILE A 126 -16.61 -23.58 33.82
CA ILE A 126 -16.93 -23.34 35.22
C ILE A 126 -18.18 -24.15 35.57
N GLU A 127 -17.95 -25.36 36.06
CA GLU A 127 -19.01 -26.19 36.66
C GLU A 127 -19.09 -25.91 38.16
N LEU A 128 -20.10 -25.13 38.59
CA LEU A 128 -20.42 -24.93 40.00
C LEU A 128 -21.74 -25.62 40.35
N SER A 129 -21.73 -26.40 41.42
CA SER A 129 -22.95 -26.92 42.03
C SER A 129 -23.68 -25.82 42.81
N THR A 130 -24.99 -25.98 43.01
CA THR A 130 -25.80 -25.04 43.80
C THR A 130 -25.26 -24.85 45.22
N THR A 131 -24.65 -25.89 45.79
CA THR A 131 -24.01 -25.85 47.11
C THR A 131 -22.72 -25.03 47.14
N GLU A 132 -21.93 -25.06 46.06
CA GLU A 132 -20.71 -24.25 45.95
C GLU A 132 -21.05 -22.78 45.70
N ILE A 133 -22.07 -22.52 44.89
CA ILE A 133 -22.60 -21.16 44.72
C ILE A 133 -23.08 -20.63 46.07
N ALA A 134 -23.89 -21.40 46.81
CA ALA A 134 -24.38 -21.00 48.13
C ALA A 134 -23.25 -20.75 49.15
N ALA A 135 -22.15 -21.51 49.10
CA ALA A 135 -20.99 -21.31 49.96
C ALA A 135 -20.17 -20.04 49.62
N LEU A 136 -20.33 -19.49 48.40
CA LEU A 136 -19.72 -18.22 47.99
C LEU A 136 -20.59 -17.01 48.36
N LEU A 137 -21.86 -17.22 48.67
CA LEU A 137 -22.75 -16.17 49.18
C LEU A 137 -22.40 -15.93 50.66
N ASP A 138 -22.01 -14.70 50.99
CA ASP A 138 -21.65 -14.31 52.36
C ASP A 138 -22.90 -14.21 53.25
N ASP A 139 -22.77 -14.59 54.53
CA ASP A 139 -23.88 -14.60 55.49
C ASP A 139 -24.42 -13.19 55.78
N ASP A 140 -23.64 -12.14 55.47
CA ASP A 140 -23.97 -10.73 55.70
C ASP A 140 -24.83 -10.11 54.57
N ILE A 141 -25.10 -10.85 53.49
CA ILE A 141 -25.97 -10.37 52.41
C ILE A 141 -27.43 -10.39 52.92
N THR A 142 -27.97 -9.21 53.21
CA THR A 142 -29.36 -9.05 53.66
C THR A 142 -30.31 -9.18 52.46
N TYR A 143 -30.74 -10.41 52.16
CA TYR A 143 -31.65 -10.71 51.04
C TYR A 143 -33.02 -10.02 51.15
N SER A 144 -33.43 -9.63 52.35
CA SER A 144 -34.74 -9.03 52.58
C SER A 144 -34.92 -7.69 51.88
N GLU A 145 -33.87 -6.86 51.74
CA GLU A 145 -33.98 -5.54 51.10
C GLU A 145 -34.19 -5.63 49.58
N THR A 146 -33.70 -6.70 48.94
CA THR A 146 -33.81 -6.91 47.49
C THR A 146 -35.18 -7.47 47.12
N PHE A 147 -35.70 -8.42 47.90
CA PHE A 147 -37.03 -9.01 47.69
C PHE A 147 -38.17 -8.05 48.04
N GLU A 148 -37.98 -7.11 48.96
CA GLU A 148 -39.01 -6.11 49.29
C GLU A 148 -39.33 -5.15 48.13
N LYS A 149 -38.40 -5.01 47.17
CA LYS A 149 -38.51 -4.05 46.06
C LYS A 149 -39.18 -4.61 44.83
N GLU A 150 -39.26 -5.93 44.72
CA GLU A 150 -39.93 -6.63 43.62
C GLU A 150 -41.20 -7.28 44.17
N ILE A 151 -42.28 -6.51 44.17
CA ILE A 151 -43.60 -7.01 44.54
C ILE A 151 -44.04 -7.95 43.41
N ILE A 152 -43.76 -9.24 43.59
CA ILE A 152 -44.32 -10.30 42.75
C ILE A 152 -45.84 -10.28 42.95
N ASP A 153 -46.59 -10.33 41.87
CA ASP A 153 -48.05 -10.31 41.93
C ASP A 153 -48.60 -11.64 42.45
N ASP A 154 -49.59 -11.57 43.34
CA ASP A 154 -50.15 -12.74 44.02
C ASP A 154 -50.67 -13.80 43.02
N GLU A 155 -51.18 -13.38 41.86
CA GLU A 155 -51.68 -14.30 40.82
C GLU A 155 -50.53 -15.10 40.20
N THR A 156 -49.41 -14.43 39.91
CA THR A 156 -48.20 -15.08 39.37
C THR A 156 -47.55 -16.03 40.37
N LEU A 157 -47.58 -15.69 41.66
CA LEU A 157 -47.08 -16.55 42.72
C LEU A 157 -47.97 -17.80 42.90
N LEU A 158 -49.29 -17.62 42.84
CA LEU A 158 -50.25 -18.72 42.92
C LEU A 158 -50.14 -19.67 41.73
N GLU A 159 -49.95 -19.14 40.53
CA GLU A 159 -49.73 -19.95 39.33
C GLU A 159 -48.47 -20.81 39.48
N TYR A 160 -47.34 -20.20 39.85
CA TYR A 160 -46.09 -20.92 40.10
C TYR A 160 -46.24 -22.03 41.15
N LEU A 161 -46.89 -21.73 42.28
CA LEU A 161 -47.12 -22.71 43.35
C LEU A 161 -48.12 -23.82 42.96
N SER A 162 -48.96 -23.58 41.96
CA SER A 162 -49.93 -24.57 41.46
C SER A 162 -49.40 -25.43 40.33
N GLU A 163 -48.38 -24.94 39.62
CA GLU A 163 -47.76 -25.61 38.48
C GLU A 163 -46.65 -26.59 38.92
N GLU A 164 -46.01 -26.32 40.05
CA GLU A 164 -45.11 -27.27 40.69
C GLU A 164 -45.93 -28.30 41.50
N ASP A 165 -45.87 -29.59 41.11
CA ASP A 165 -46.36 -30.68 41.96
C ASP A 165 -45.46 -30.71 43.21
N LEU A 166 -45.88 -30.00 44.26
CA LEU A 166 -45.29 -30.13 45.59
C LEU A 166 -45.62 -31.55 46.08
N ASP A 167 -44.75 -32.50 45.75
CA ASP A 167 -44.76 -33.81 46.37
C ASP A 167 -44.71 -33.58 47.89
N ASP A 168 -45.78 -33.99 48.57
CA ASP A 168 -45.89 -34.02 50.03
C ASP A 168 -44.82 -34.99 50.58
N ASP A 169 -43.55 -34.60 50.55
CA ASP A 169 -42.55 -35.17 51.43
C ASP A 169 -42.86 -34.65 52.83
N ILE A 170 -43.82 -35.33 53.46
CA ILE A 170 -44.10 -35.23 54.88
C ILE A 170 -42.81 -35.62 55.60
N ILE A 171 -41.99 -34.63 55.96
CA ILE A 171 -40.85 -34.81 56.85
C ILE A 171 -41.44 -35.16 58.22
N PHE A 172 -41.55 -36.44 58.53
CA PHE A 172 -41.77 -36.89 59.90
C PHE A 172 -40.50 -36.59 60.70
N THR A 173 -40.59 -35.62 61.60
CA THR A 173 -39.61 -35.43 62.68
C THR A 173 -39.94 -36.39 63.82
N GLU A 174 -39.02 -37.30 64.17
CA GLU A 174 -39.00 -37.97 65.48
C GLU A 174 -38.31 -37.09 66.52
#